data_AF-A0A0K8SSC3-F1
#
_entry.id   AF-A0A0K8SSC3-F1
#
_cell.length_a   1.000
_cell.length_b   1.000
_cell.length_c   1.000
_cell.angle_alpha   90.00
_cell.angle_beta   90.00
_cell.angle_gamma   90.00
#
_symmetry.space_group_name_H-M   'P 1'
#
loop_
_entity.id
_entity.type
_entity.pdbx_description
1 polymer ?
#
loop_
_entity_poly.entity_id
_entity_poly.type
_entity_poly.pdbx_seq_one_letter_code
_entity_poly.pdbx_strand_id
1 'polypeptide(L)'
;FENLMSDQLNEVVACGIKKVSDNNLQTFTALCDNQNNESVVPLPKEDTIVGKILLASVGAHINSLKSWEALAAWCYEMGGKVCSQIWVKNSEEYGGQETLKVISSYHSVGVDVDRASSESLEDQIRDLGIHTLEQINSYITAWKRDNGRVYSFFKVAIHSYFKFLNISPYQENNCKFVTATLCLLRLMVKHASELQETVDADLAETPVHPWVPIVPQLLARLNHADPYVRKKVEELLVKIGLEAPHLILFPAVVGSGAMPTTKLFPMMKTYENKKDGQPNEDGDEDIDDEDEDDRDDDDELRSTNERAEMMENSFHSILDSLSEKYAEEIAQVKMFVSELQRITLLWDELWLGALLQHQGDINRRFSSLQSEIKTTESNTHLDQATKDSIIREKYRLILKPILFIFEQLNEITSVEPETAREKQFQELYTETIQDILTKLREPAEPINPNNVWEVIQGLQHALQDKSRYRGGANLSMSDLSTTLLKLESTKIFMPGVRGQLAPPTIEKLRIT
;
A
#
# COMPACT_ATOMS: atom_id res chain seq x y z
N PHE A 1 14.16 -54.39 7.12
CA PHE A 1 12.79 -54.02 6.72
C PHE A 1 12.72 -52.54 6.36
N GLU A 2 13.11 -51.63 7.26
CA GLU A 2 13.12 -50.18 6.97
C GLU A 2 14.04 -49.78 5.80
N ASN A 3 15.28 -50.30 5.74
CA ASN A 3 16.17 -50.04 4.60
C ASN A 3 15.64 -50.62 3.28
N LEU A 4 15.00 -51.80 3.34
CA LEU A 4 14.40 -52.46 2.17
C LEU A 4 13.19 -51.67 1.63
N MET A 5 12.36 -51.12 2.54
CA MET A 5 11.26 -50.21 2.20
C MET A 5 11.76 -48.88 1.64
N SER A 6 12.87 -48.34 2.17
CA SER A 6 13.51 -47.12 1.66
C SER A 6 14.04 -47.32 0.24
N ASP A 7 14.72 -48.43 -0.05
CA ASP A 7 15.26 -48.72 -1.38
C ASP A 7 14.14 -48.94 -2.41
N GLN A 8 13.09 -49.69 -2.04
CA GLN A 8 11.90 -49.88 -2.88
C GLN A 8 11.14 -48.57 -3.11
N LEU A 9 11.01 -47.72 -2.10
CA LEU A 9 10.37 -46.41 -2.22
C LEU A 9 11.18 -45.48 -3.12
N ASN A 10 12.50 -45.48 -3.01
CA ASN A 10 13.39 -44.71 -3.89
C ASN A 10 13.24 -45.14 -5.35
N GLU A 11 13.14 -46.45 -5.61
CA GLU A 11 12.91 -46.98 -6.96
C GLU A 11 11.54 -46.56 -7.52
N VAL A 12 10.49 -46.59 -6.70
CA VAL A 12 9.14 -46.14 -7.08
C VAL A 12 9.11 -44.64 -7.37
N VAL A 13 9.76 -43.83 -6.53
CA VAL A 13 9.90 -42.37 -6.71
C VAL A 13 10.67 -42.07 -8.00
N ALA A 14 11.83 -42.70 -8.21
CA ALA A 14 12.64 -42.51 -9.41
C ALA A 14 11.89 -42.93 -10.69
N CYS A 15 11.11 -44.02 -10.64
CA CYS A 15 10.29 -44.47 -11.76
C CYS A 15 9.10 -43.53 -12.03
N GLY A 16 8.45 -43.03 -10.97
CA GLY A 16 7.35 -42.06 -11.07
C GLY A 16 7.80 -40.71 -11.63
N ILE A 17 8.94 -40.19 -11.17
CA ILE A 17 9.43 -38.87 -11.57
C ILE A 17 9.99 -38.86 -12.99
N LYS A 18 10.58 -39.98 -13.46
CA LYS A 18 10.91 -40.17 -14.88
C LYS A 18 9.69 -40.03 -15.79
N LYS A 19 8.49 -40.36 -15.33
CA LYS A 19 7.25 -40.20 -16.12
C LYS A 19 6.74 -38.77 -16.14
N VAL A 20 7.03 -37.98 -15.11
CA VAL A 20 6.63 -36.56 -15.03
C VAL A 20 7.52 -35.66 -15.90
N SER A 21 8.72 -36.13 -16.29
CA SER A 21 9.68 -35.41 -17.17
C SER A 21 9.98 -33.96 -16.75
N ASP A 22 9.87 -33.68 -15.45
CA ASP A 22 10.06 -32.34 -14.92
C ASP A 22 11.41 -32.21 -14.22
N ASN A 23 12.25 -31.32 -14.73
CA ASN A 23 13.59 -31.06 -14.20
C ASN A 23 13.54 -30.62 -12.73
N ASN A 24 12.49 -29.90 -12.30
CA ASN A 24 12.37 -29.41 -10.92
C ASN A 24 12.13 -30.55 -9.92
N LEU A 25 11.29 -31.54 -10.28
CA LEU A 25 11.09 -32.73 -9.45
C LEU A 25 12.34 -33.64 -9.43
N GLN A 26 13.09 -33.69 -10.53
CA GLN A 26 14.35 -34.44 -10.58
C GLN A 26 15.42 -33.82 -9.66
N THR A 27 15.56 -32.49 -9.67
CA THR A 27 16.44 -31.77 -8.73
C THR A 27 16.03 -31.97 -7.27
N PHE A 28 14.72 -32.02 -7.00
CA PHE A 28 14.20 -32.29 -5.65
C PHE A 28 14.46 -33.71 -5.16
N THR A 29 14.34 -34.70 -6.03
CA THR A 29 14.62 -36.10 -5.70
C THR A 29 16.07 -36.27 -5.27
N ALA A 30 16.99 -35.65 -6.01
CA ALA A 30 18.41 -35.64 -5.66
C ALA A 30 18.69 -35.01 -4.28
N LEU A 31 17.87 -34.05 -3.84
CA LEU A 31 17.99 -33.41 -2.52
C LEU A 31 17.40 -34.23 -1.38
N CYS A 32 16.38 -35.05 -1.65
CA CYS A 32 15.85 -36.02 -0.69
C CYS A 32 16.77 -37.23 -0.51
N ASP A 33 17.61 -37.53 -1.50
CA ASP A 33 18.53 -38.68 -1.49
C ASP A 33 19.94 -38.36 -0.96
N ASN A 34 20.31 -37.08 -0.91
CA ASN A 34 21.64 -36.67 -0.46
C ASN A 34 21.82 -36.80 1.07
N GLN A 35 22.31 -37.95 1.50
CA GLN A 35 22.98 -38.13 2.81
C GLN A 35 24.39 -37.48 2.87
N ASN A 36 24.90 -36.90 1.78
CA ASN A 36 26.32 -36.58 1.61
C ASN A 36 26.69 -35.08 1.46
N ASN A 37 25.81 -34.14 1.81
CA ASN A 37 26.22 -32.73 1.89
C ASN A 37 26.54 -32.38 3.34
N GLU A 38 27.84 -32.40 3.70
CA GLU A 38 28.35 -32.11 5.06
C GLU A 38 27.92 -30.72 5.59
N SER A 39 27.56 -29.79 4.70
CA SER A 39 27.12 -28.43 5.04
C SER A 39 25.62 -28.27 5.27
N VAL A 40 24.82 -29.34 5.25
CA VAL A 40 23.35 -29.27 5.19
C VAL A 40 22.72 -29.97 6.39
N VAL A 41 21.86 -29.26 7.15
CA VAL A 41 21.13 -29.81 8.31
C VAL A 41 20.27 -30.99 7.86
N PRO A 42 20.52 -32.24 8.30
CA PRO A 42 19.71 -33.38 7.89
C PRO A 42 18.27 -33.22 8.38
N LEU A 43 17.30 -33.49 7.50
CA LEU A 43 15.89 -33.47 7.89
C LEU A 43 15.58 -34.66 8.80
N PRO A 44 14.57 -34.53 9.69
CA PRO A 44 14.04 -35.69 10.39
C PRO A 44 13.70 -36.82 9.42
N LYS A 45 13.98 -38.06 9.83
CA LYS A 45 13.74 -39.25 8.99
C LYS A 45 12.26 -39.38 8.60
N GLU A 46 11.36 -39.01 9.52
CA GLU A 46 9.91 -39.02 9.30
C GLU A 46 9.49 -38.07 8.18
N ASP A 47 9.94 -36.81 8.23
CA ASP A 47 9.65 -35.81 7.19
C ASP A 47 10.19 -36.25 5.82
N THR A 48 11.38 -36.87 5.80
CA THR A 48 11.97 -37.37 4.55
C THR A 48 11.13 -38.49 3.91
N ILE A 49 10.58 -39.39 4.74
CA ILE A 49 9.70 -40.47 4.27
C ILE A 49 8.38 -39.88 3.73
N VAL A 50 7.79 -38.91 4.43
CA VAL A 50 6.56 -38.23 3.99
C VAL A 50 6.77 -37.57 2.62
N GLY A 51 7.87 -36.83 2.45
CA GLY A 51 8.21 -36.21 1.16
C GLY A 51 8.34 -37.23 0.03
N LYS A 52 9.02 -38.36 0.28
CA LYS A 52 9.16 -39.45 -0.71
C LYS A 52 7.83 -40.10 -1.07
N ILE A 53 6.93 -40.29 -0.10
CA ILE A 53 5.58 -40.81 -0.35
C ILE A 53 4.76 -39.84 -1.21
N LEU A 54 4.82 -38.53 -0.92
CA LEU A 54 4.11 -37.51 -1.69
C LEU A 54 4.63 -37.44 -3.14
N LEU A 55 5.95 -37.50 -3.34
CA LEU A 55 6.56 -37.59 -4.66
C LEU A 55 6.14 -38.86 -5.42
N ALA A 56 6.13 -40.01 -4.76
CA ALA A 56 5.63 -41.25 -5.34
C ALA A 56 4.15 -41.13 -5.74
N SER A 57 3.34 -40.46 -4.92
CA SER A 57 1.92 -40.23 -5.20
C SER A 57 1.72 -39.39 -6.47
N VAL A 58 2.48 -38.30 -6.61
CA VAL A 58 2.43 -37.45 -7.81
C VAL A 58 2.91 -38.21 -9.06
N GLY A 59 4.01 -38.95 -8.94
CA GLY A 59 4.54 -39.76 -10.05
C GLY A 59 3.64 -40.92 -10.49
N ALA A 60 2.86 -41.49 -9.55
CA ALA A 60 1.88 -42.54 -9.85
C ALA A 60 0.57 -41.97 -10.42
N HIS A 61 0.15 -40.79 -9.97
CA HIS A 61 -1.13 -40.18 -10.30
C HIS A 61 -0.98 -38.70 -10.70
N ILE A 62 -0.47 -38.46 -11.91
CA ILE A 62 -0.17 -37.10 -12.39
C ILE A 62 -1.39 -36.17 -12.47
N ASN A 63 -2.60 -36.71 -12.60
CA ASN A 63 -3.85 -35.96 -12.65
C ASN A 63 -4.53 -35.79 -11.27
N SER A 64 -3.89 -36.24 -10.18
CA SER A 64 -4.47 -36.16 -8.84
C SER A 64 -4.24 -34.77 -8.23
N LEU A 65 -5.33 -34.00 -8.10
CA LEU A 65 -5.31 -32.67 -7.47
C LEU A 65 -4.82 -32.73 -6.02
N LYS A 66 -5.24 -33.75 -5.27
CA LYS A 66 -4.85 -33.93 -3.86
C LYS A 66 -3.37 -34.19 -3.71
N SER A 67 -2.76 -34.90 -4.66
CA SER A 67 -1.34 -35.25 -4.61
C SER A 67 -0.47 -34.01 -4.83
N TRP A 68 -0.82 -33.18 -5.81
CA TRP A 68 -0.11 -31.92 -6.07
C TRP A 68 -0.28 -30.89 -4.95
N GLU A 69 -1.50 -30.72 -4.44
CA GLU A 69 -1.76 -29.81 -3.31
C GLU A 69 -0.98 -30.23 -2.05
N ALA A 70 -1.01 -31.52 -1.70
CA ALA A 70 -0.32 -32.02 -0.51
C ALA A 70 1.21 -31.91 -0.65
N LEU A 71 1.77 -32.21 -1.83
CA LEU A 71 3.19 -32.02 -2.11
C LEU A 71 3.58 -30.54 -1.99
N ALA A 72 2.79 -29.64 -2.58
CA ALA A 72 3.05 -28.21 -2.55
C ALA A 72 3.05 -27.65 -1.11
N ALA A 73 2.02 -27.98 -0.33
CA ALA A 73 1.89 -27.55 1.05
C ALA A 73 3.03 -28.06 1.93
N TRP A 74 3.39 -29.34 1.79
CA TRP A 74 4.49 -29.94 2.54
C TRP A 74 5.83 -29.29 2.17
N CYS A 75 6.13 -29.09 0.88
CA CYS A 75 7.35 -28.42 0.43
C CYS A 75 7.43 -26.97 0.94
N TYR A 76 6.31 -26.24 0.94
CA TYR A 76 6.24 -24.88 1.46
C TYR A 76 6.54 -24.83 2.98
N GLU A 77 5.94 -25.72 3.76
CA GLU A 77 6.19 -25.84 5.21
C GLU A 77 7.64 -26.23 5.52
N MET A 78 8.17 -27.21 4.79
CA MET A 78 9.56 -27.65 4.96
C MET A 78 10.56 -26.55 4.59
N GLY A 79 10.32 -25.79 3.53
CA GLY A 79 11.14 -24.63 3.18
C GLY A 79 11.22 -23.63 4.35
N GLY A 80 10.08 -23.33 4.99
CA GLY A 80 10.03 -22.49 6.19
C GLY A 80 10.77 -23.08 7.39
N LYS A 81 10.57 -24.37 7.70
CA LYS A 81 11.25 -25.05 8.82
C LYS A 81 12.77 -25.09 8.62
N VAL A 82 13.24 -25.46 7.43
CA VAL A 82 14.67 -25.50 7.12
C VAL A 82 15.28 -24.10 7.17
N CYS A 83 14.58 -23.09 6.66
CA CYS A 83 14.98 -21.68 6.73
C CYS A 83 15.22 -21.24 8.19
N SER A 84 14.34 -21.62 9.12
CA SER A 84 14.51 -21.30 10.55
C SER A 84 15.67 -22.03 11.25
N GLN A 85 16.11 -23.18 10.71
CA GLN A 85 17.14 -24.02 11.34
C GLN A 85 18.57 -23.73 10.86
N ILE A 86 18.74 -23.23 9.63
CA ILE A 86 20.05 -22.94 9.03
C ILE A 86 20.83 -21.89 9.86
N TRP A 87 20.13 -20.91 10.43
CA TRP A 87 20.77 -19.76 11.07
C TRP A 87 21.50 -20.08 12.39
N VAL A 88 21.14 -21.16 13.08
CA VAL A 88 21.69 -21.47 14.42
C VAL A 88 23.17 -21.89 14.39
N LYS A 89 23.80 -22.10 13.21
CA LYS A 89 25.10 -22.79 13.12
C LYS A 89 26.31 -22.01 12.59
N ASN A 90 26.16 -20.93 11.81
CA ASN A 90 27.27 -20.42 10.97
C ASN A 90 27.82 -19.03 11.38
N SER A 91 27.95 -18.74 12.68
CA SER A 91 28.38 -17.40 13.15
C SER A 91 29.78 -16.96 12.68
N GLU A 92 30.69 -17.91 12.41
CA GLU A 92 32.08 -17.58 12.08
C GLU A 92 32.29 -17.28 10.59
N GLU A 93 31.37 -17.73 9.72
CA GLU A 93 31.50 -17.59 8.25
C GLU A 93 31.02 -16.22 7.74
N TYR A 94 30.19 -15.50 8.51
CA TYR A 94 29.57 -14.24 8.11
C TYR A 94 30.22 -12.99 8.71
N GLY A 95 31.48 -13.07 9.15
CA GLY A 95 32.29 -11.89 9.48
C GLY A 95 31.95 -11.16 10.79
N GLY A 96 31.09 -11.72 11.65
CA GLY A 96 30.83 -11.21 13.00
C GLY A 96 29.35 -11.09 13.39
N GLN A 97 29.10 -10.62 14.62
CA GLN A 97 27.75 -10.56 15.20
C GLN A 97 26.83 -9.53 14.54
N GLU A 98 27.35 -8.40 14.05
CA GLU A 98 26.53 -7.36 13.41
C GLU A 98 25.97 -7.81 12.05
N THR A 99 26.80 -8.42 11.21
CA THR A 99 26.37 -9.00 9.92
C THR A 99 25.42 -10.17 10.12
N LEU A 100 25.60 -10.97 11.18
CA LEU A 100 24.65 -12.01 11.55
C LEU A 100 23.32 -11.47 12.05
N LYS A 101 23.30 -10.35 12.77
CA LYS A 101 22.05 -9.68 13.17
C LYS A 101 21.27 -9.24 11.94
N VAL A 102 21.94 -8.62 10.96
CA VAL A 102 21.34 -8.28 9.66
C VAL A 102 20.82 -9.54 8.98
N ILE A 103 21.64 -10.57 8.77
CA ILE A 103 21.19 -11.83 8.15
C ILE A 103 20.03 -12.48 8.93
N SER A 104 20.03 -12.41 10.26
CA SER A 104 18.98 -12.98 11.12
C SER A 104 17.62 -12.27 10.96
N SER A 105 17.63 -10.96 10.71
CA SER A 105 16.40 -10.18 10.58
C SER A 105 15.60 -10.59 9.33
N TYR A 106 16.27 -11.07 8.28
CA TYR A 106 15.66 -11.65 7.06
C TYR A 106 14.90 -12.97 7.31
N HIS A 107 15.23 -13.67 8.39
CA HIS A 107 14.68 -14.98 8.72
C HIS A 107 13.63 -14.93 9.86
N SER A 108 13.50 -13.80 10.56
CA SER A 108 12.43 -13.55 11.52
C SER A 108 11.05 -13.63 10.84
N VAL A 109 10.23 -14.60 11.24
CA VAL A 109 8.88 -14.82 10.72
C VAL A 109 7.89 -13.69 11.13
N GLY A 110 8.34 -12.72 11.95
CA GLY A 110 7.49 -11.71 12.58
C GLY A 110 7.74 -10.25 12.16
N VAL A 111 8.63 -9.96 11.21
CA VAL A 111 8.77 -8.61 10.67
C VAL A 111 8.23 -8.61 9.25
N ASP A 112 7.25 -7.74 8.99
CA ASP A 112 6.75 -7.36 7.67
C ASP A 112 7.84 -6.64 6.85
N VAL A 113 9.01 -7.27 6.69
CA VAL A 113 9.99 -6.84 5.69
C VAL A 113 9.56 -7.49 4.39
N ASP A 114 8.96 -6.68 3.53
CA ASP A 114 8.50 -7.09 2.20
C ASP A 114 9.62 -7.66 1.29
N ARG A 115 10.89 -7.65 1.72
CA ARG A 115 12.03 -8.01 0.87
C ARG A 115 13.02 -8.91 1.63
N ALA A 116 13.02 -10.21 1.32
CA ALA A 116 14.09 -11.12 1.74
C ALA A 116 14.86 -11.64 0.51
N SER A 117 15.47 -10.70 -0.21
CA SER A 117 16.30 -10.92 -1.41
C SER A 117 17.80 -10.81 -1.07
N SER A 118 18.63 -11.51 -1.85
CA SER A 118 20.09 -11.35 -1.76
C SER A 118 20.57 -9.93 -2.07
N GLU A 119 19.86 -9.18 -2.92
CA GLU A 119 20.16 -7.77 -3.20
C GLU A 119 19.91 -6.87 -1.99
N SER A 120 18.77 -7.03 -1.31
CA SER A 120 18.48 -6.27 -0.09
C SER A 120 19.48 -6.57 1.01
N LEU A 121 19.91 -7.84 1.09
CA LEU A 121 20.95 -8.26 2.01
C LEU A 121 22.29 -7.62 1.66
N GLU A 122 22.63 -7.50 0.38
CA GLU A 122 23.83 -6.79 -0.08
C GLU A 122 23.81 -5.32 0.35
N ASP A 123 22.69 -4.63 0.10
CA ASP A 123 22.52 -3.22 0.42
C ASP A 123 22.64 -2.98 1.94
N GLN A 124 21.96 -3.77 2.76
CA GLN A 124 22.03 -3.61 4.23
C GLN A 124 23.40 -3.99 4.81
N ILE A 125 24.13 -4.96 4.24
CA ILE A 125 25.50 -5.25 4.67
C ILE A 125 26.45 -4.14 4.20
N ARG A 126 26.18 -3.51 3.06
CA ARG A 126 26.93 -2.36 2.54
C ARG A 126 26.74 -1.13 3.42
N ASP A 127 25.52 -0.89 3.91
CA ASP A 127 25.18 0.23 4.81
C ASP A 127 25.91 0.16 6.15
N LEU A 128 26.29 -1.04 6.61
CA LEU A 128 27.13 -1.18 7.80
C LEU A 128 28.50 -0.51 7.63
N GLY A 129 29.01 -0.36 6.40
CA GLY A 129 30.31 0.28 6.13
C GLY A 129 31.55 -0.44 6.67
N ILE A 130 31.39 -1.64 7.25
CA ILE A 130 32.45 -2.41 7.93
C ILE A 130 33.21 -3.33 6.96
N HIS A 131 32.61 -3.72 5.84
CA HIS A 131 33.10 -4.79 4.97
C HIS A 131 33.48 -4.30 3.58
N THR A 132 34.52 -4.91 3.00
CA THR A 132 34.91 -4.68 1.60
C THR A 132 33.94 -5.38 0.65
N LEU A 133 33.82 -4.89 -0.59
CA LEU A 133 32.93 -5.47 -1.60
C LEU A 133 33.21 -6.96 -1.87
N GLU A 134 34.48 -7.40 -1.79
CA GLU A 134 34.85 -8.81 -1.93
C GLU A 134 34.33 -9.68 -0.77
N GLN A 135 34.38 -9.17 0.46
CA GLN A 135 33.83 -9.85 1.64
C GLN A 135 32.31 -9.95 1.56
N ILE A 136 31.63 -8.87 1.17
CA ILE A 136 30.18 -8.84 0.97
C ILE A 136 29.76 -9.89 -0.06
N ASN A 137 30.46 -9.95 -1.20
CA ASN A 137 30.22 -10.97 -2.23
C ASN A 137 30.45 -12.41 -1.72
N SER A 138 31.47 -12.61 -0.88
CA SER A 138 31.74 -13.91 -0.24
C SER A 138 30.59 -14.30 0.70
N TYR A 139 30.09 -13.38 1.52
CA TYR A 139 28.96 -13.62 2.43
C TYR A 139 27.67 -13.91 1.67
N ILE A 140 27.37 -13.18 0.60
CA ILE A 140 26.20 -13.44 -0.24
C ILE A 140 26.30 -14.81 -0.91
N THR A 141 27.50 -15.19 -1.37
CA THR A 141 27.74 -16.51 -1.98
C THR A 141 27.55 -17.64 -0.96
N ALA A 142 28.08 -17.48 0.25
CA ALA A 142 27.86 -18.40 1.37
C ALA A 142 26.37 -18.50 1.74
N TRP A 143 25.66 -17.37 1.81
CA TRP A 143 24.23 -17.32 2.10
C TRP A 143 23.40 -18.00 1.01
N LYS A 144 23.73 -17.79 -0.28
CA LYS A 144 23.09 -18.49 -1.40
C LYS A 144 23.35 -20.00 -1.35
N ARG A 145 24.57 -20.41 -0.98
CA ARG A 145 24.93 -21.82 -0.78
C ARG A 145 24.11 -22.45 0.34
N ASP A 146 24.04 -21.80 1.50
CA ASP A 146 23.33 -22.29 2.67
C ASP A 146 21.80 -22.35 2.44
N ASN A 147 21.23 -21.35 1.76
CA ASN A 147 19.81 -21.31 1.42
C ASN A 147 19.45 -22.10 0.16
N GLY A 148 20.41 -22.66 -0.59
CA GLY A 148 20.14 -23.42 -1.81
C GLY A 148 19.14 -24.56 -1.61
N ARG A 149 19.17 -25.21 -0.43
CA ARG A 149 18.17 -26.23 -0.07
C ARG A 149 16.78 -25.66 0.18
N VAL A 150 16.69 -24.54 0.89
CA VAL A 150 15.41 -23.85 1.15
C VAL A 150 14.74 -23.47 -0.16
N TYR A 151 15.50 -22.85 -1.08
CA TYR A 151 14.98 -22.48 -2.38
C TYR A 151 14.58 -23.68 -3.23
N SER A 152 15.24 -24.82 -3.06
CA SER A 152 14.81 -26.04 -3.76
C SER A 152 13.45 -26.56 -3.29
N PHE A 153 13.17 -26.47 -1.98
CA PHE A 153 11.81 -26.74 -1.46
C PHE A 153 10.78 -25.75 -2.04
N PHE A 154 11.11 -24.46 -2.07
CA PHE A 154 10.21 -23.44 -2.61
C PHE A 154 9.98 -23.58 -4.11
N LYS A 155 11.00 -23.91 -4.91
CA LYS A 155 10.85 -24.15 -6.35
C LYS A 155 9.86 -25.28 -6.64
N VAL A 156 9.92 -26.36 -5.86
CA VAL A 156 9.01 -27.51 -6.01
C VAL A 156 7.62 -27.18 -5.49
N ALA A 157 7.51 -26.40 -4.41
CA ALA A 157 6.23 -25.91 -3.92
C ALA A 157 5.53 -25.03 -4.98
N ILE A 158 6.28 -24.10 -5.60
CA ILE A 158 5.79 -23.22 -6.67
C ILE A 158 5.24 -24.06 -7.82
N HIS A 159 6.07 -24.94 -8.35
CA HIS A 159 5.70 -25.78 -9.48
C HIS A 159 4.47 -26.64 -9.17
N SER A 160 4.44 -27.26 -7.99
CA SER A 160 3.33 -28.12 -7.55
C SER A 160 2.03 -27.34 -7.37
N TYR A 161 2.09 -26.11 -6.81
CA TYR A 161 0.92 -25.24 -6.72
C TYR A 161 0.42 -24.82 -8.11
N PHE A 162 1.30 -24.42 -9.03
CA PHE A 162 0.89 -24.07 -10.39
C PHE A 162 0.28 -25.24 -11.15
N LYS A 163 0.85 -26.45 -11.04
CA LYS A 163 0.23 -27.67 -11.60
C LYS A 163 -1.13 -27.95 -10.99
N PHE A 164 -1.26 -27.79 -9.66
CA PHE A 164 -2.56 -27.89 -8.99
C PHE A 164 -3.57 -26.88 -9.56
N LEU A 165 -3.18 -25.62 -9.74
CA LEU A 165 -4.04 -24.58 -10.31
C LEU A 165 -4.43 -24.88 -11.77
N ASN A 166 -3.50 -25.40 -12.58
CA ASN A 166 -3.73 -25.67 -14.01
C ASN A 166 -4.62 -26.90 -14.26
N ILE A 167 -4.53 -27.93 -13.42
CA ILE A 167 -5.30 -29.17 -13.58
C ILE A 167 -6.69 -29.04 -12.92
N SER A 168 -6.84 -28.16 -11.92
CA SER A 168 -8.07 -28.08 -11.14
C SER A 168 -9.22 -27.50 -11.96
N PRO A 169 -10.39 -28.17 -11.99
CA PRO A 169 -11.57 -27.58 -12.60
C PRO A 169 -11.96 -26.32 -11.82
N TYR A 170 -12.55 -25.35 -12.54
CA TYR A 170 -13.10 -24.16 -11.91
C TYR A 170 -14.13 -24.54 -10.84
N GLN A 171 -13.92 -24.05 -9.64
CA GLN A 171 -14.83 -24.20 -8.50
C GLN A 171 -14.95 -22.85 -7.80
N GLU A 172 -16.16 -22.32 -7.76
CA GLU A 172 -16.45 -21.09 -7.04
C GLU A 172 -16.20 -21.30 -5.53
N ASN A 173 -15.53 -20.34 -4.89
CA ASN A 173 -15.21 -20.35 -3.45
C ASN A 173 -14.34 -21.51 -2.95
N ASN A 174 -13.40 -22.00 -3.77
CA ASN A 174 -12.44 -23.00 -3.32
C ASN A 174 -11.34 -22.37 -2.43
N CYS A 175 -11.42 -22.60 -1.12
CA CYS A 175 -10.43 -22.09 -0.16
C CYS A 175 -8.99 -22.56 -0.48
N LYS A 176 -8.82 -23.71 -1.12
CA LYS A 176 -7.50 -24.22 -1.52
C LYS A 176 -6.85 -23.39 -2.62
N PHE A 177 -7.64 -22.78 -3.52
CA PHE A 177 -7.12 -21.82 -4.50
C PHE A 177 -6.62 -20.56 -3.83
N VAL A 178 -7.37 -20.05 -2.85
CA VAL A 178 -6.95 -18.88 -2.07
C VAL A 178 -5.64 -19.18 -1.32
N THR A 179 -5.55 -20.33 -0.65
CA THR A 179 -4.30 -20.72 0.03
C THR A 179 -3.13 -20.84 -0.95
N ALA A 180 -3.31 -21.56 -2.06
CA ALA A 180 -2.25 -21.74 -3.05
C ALA A 180 -1.78 -20.40 -3.65
N THR A 181 -2.70 -19.54 -4.08
CA THR A 181 -2.37 -18.24 -4.70
C THR A 181 -1.76 -17.26 -3.71
N LEU A 182 -2.20 -17.24 -2.43
CA LEU A 182 -1.54 -16.43 -1.40
C LEU A 182 -0.14 -16.95 -1.05
N CYS A 183 0.06 -18.27 -1.01
CA CYS A 183 1.40 -18.87 -0.83
C CYS A 183 2.34 -18.49 -1.98
N LEU A 184 1.87 -18.61 -3.23
CA LEU A 184 2.63 -18.20 -4.41
C LEU A 184 2.95 -16.70 -4.39
N LEU A 185 1.96 -15.85 -4.09
CA LEU A 185 2.16 -14.40 -3.96
C LEU A 185 3.20 -14.09 -2.88
N ARG A 186 3.13 -14.76 -1.72
CA ARG A 186 4.09 -14.57 -0.63
C ARG A 186 5.51 -14.99 -1.02
N LEU A 187 5.68 -16.10 -1.72
CA LEU A 187 6.99 -16.53 -2.21
C LEU A 187 7.55 -15.55 -3.25
N MET A 188 6.72 -15.07 -4.16
CA MET A 188 7.11 -14.09 -5.18
C MET A 188 7.52 -12.75 -4.56
N VAL A 189 6.77 -12.26 -3.57
CA VAL A 189 7.07 -11.00 -2.87
C VAL A 189 8.35 -11.14 -2.03
N LYS A 190 8.44 -12.21 -1.22
CA LYS A 190 9.53 -12.36 -0.25
C LYS A 190 10.87 -12.77 -0.88
N HIS A 191 10.85 -13.60 -1.93
CA HIS A 191 12.04 -14.25 -2.50
C HIS A 191 12.17 -14.01 -4.01
N ALA A 192 11.87 -12.78 -4.45
CA ALA A 192 11.82 -12.40 -5.85
C ALA A 192 13.06 -12.82 -6.64
N SER A 193 14.26 -12.39 -6.22
CA SER A 193 15.52 -12.62 -6.94
C SER A 193 15.85 -14.10 -7.16
N GLU A 194 15.61 -14.97 -6.18
CA GLU A 194 16.04 -16.37 -6.22
C GLU A 194 15.02 -17.29 -6.90
N LEU A 195 13.75 -16.88 -6.97
CA LEU A 195 12.64 -17.67 -7.51
C LEU A 195 12.10 -17.16 -8.86
N GLN A 196 12.59 -16.02 -9.34
CA GLN A 196 12.24 -15.36 -10.60
C GLN A 196 12.06 -16.33 -11.78
N GLU A 197 13.11 -17.06 -12.15
CA GLU A 197 13.10 -17.99 -13.31
C GLU A 197 12.02 -19.08 -13.20
N THR A 198 11.77 -19.58 -11.98
CA THR A 198 10.79 -20.64 -11.74
C THR A 198 9.36 -20.08 -11.79
N VAL A 199 9.14 -18.89 -11.22
CA VAL A 199 7.83 -18.23 -11.23
C VAL A 199 7.45 -17.80 -12.64
N ASP A 200 8.38 -17.24 -13.42
CA ASP A 200 8.09 -16.73 -14.77
C ASP A 200 7.54 -17.79 -15.72
N ALA A 201 8.14 -18.99 -15.71
CA ALA A 201 7.72 -20.09 -16.57
C ALA A 201 6.28 -20.54 -16.25
N ASP A 202 5.97 -20.73 -14.96
CA ASP A 202 4.68 -21.28 -14.55
C ASP A 202 3.56 -20.21 -14.46
N LEU A 203 3.90 -18.94 -14.16
CA LEU A 203 2.93 -17.84 -14.07
C LEU A 203 2.33 -17.48 -15.43
N ALA A 204 3.11 -17.56 -16.52
CA ALA A 204 2.61 -17.26 -17.86
C ALA A 204 1.45 -18.19 -18.27
N GLU A 205 1.54 -19.48 -17.92
CA GLU A 205 0.55 -20.51 -18.26
C GLU A 205 -0.63 -20.59 -17.28
N THR A 206 -0.60 -19.85 -16.16
CA THR A 206 -1.62 -19.99 -15.11
C THR A 206 -3.02 -19.54 -15.57
N PRO A 207 -4.12 -20.24 -15.22
CA PRO A 207 -5.47 -19.78 -15.47
C PRO A 207 -5.81 -18.57 -14.60
N VAL A 208 -6.72 -17.71 -15.06
CA VAL A 208 -7.10 -16.47 -14.35
C VAL A 208 -7.96 -16.73 -13.11
N HIS A 209 -8.90 -17.67 -13.19
CA HIS A 209 -9.94 -17.83 -12.17
C HIS A 209 -9.45 -18.03 -10.73
N PRO A 210 -8.38 -18.81 -10.45
CA PRO A 210 -7.90 -18.98 -9.07
C PRO A 210 -7.37 -17.69 -8.42
N TRP A 211 -6.96 -16.70 -9.23
CA TRP A 211 -6.38 -15.44 -8.77
C TRP A 211 -7.44 -14.36 -8.47
N VAL A 212 -8.65 -14.51 -9.01
CA VAL A 212 -9.77 -13.58 -8.84
C VAL A 212 -10.06 -13.25 -7.35
N PRO A 213 -10.14 -14.22 -6.43
CA PRO A 213 -10.45 -13.93 -5.02
C PRO A 213 -9.38 -13.09 -4.31
N ILE A 214 -8.15 -13.09 -4.83
CA ILE A 214 -7.01 -12.40 -4.20
C ILE A 214 -6.60 -11.10 -4.92
N VAL A 215 -7.43 -10.61 -5.85
CA VAL A 215 -7.20 -9.33 -6.54
C VAL A 215 -6.91 -8.17 -5.57
N PRO A 216 -7.63 -7.98 -4.43
CA PRO A 216 -7.28 -6.92 -3.48
C PRO A 216 -5.85 -7.03 -2.94
N GLN A 217 -5.37 -8.25 -2.69
CA GLN A 217 -4.01 -8.51 -2.23
C GLN A 217 -2.97 -8.25 -3.32
N LEU A 218 -3.29 -8.55 -4.58
CA LEU A 218 -2.43 -8.22 -5.73
C LEU A 218 -2.30 -6.70 -5.90
N LEU A 219 -3.42 -5.97 -5.86
CA LEU A 219 -3.44 -4.51 -5.96
C LEU A 219 -2.59 -3.83 -4.88
N ALA A 220 -2.64 -4.34 -3.63
CA ALA A 220 -1.84 -3.83 -2.53
C ALA A 220 -0.31 -3.99 -2.76
N ARG A 221 0.11 -4.85 -3.68
CA ARG A 221 1.53 -5.13 -4.01
C ARG A 221 2.04 -4.36 -5.22
N LEU A 222 1.25 -3.47 -5.82
CA LEU A 222 1.71 -2.55 -6.87
C LEU A 222 2.74 -1.51 -6.36
N ASN A 223 2.79 -1.25 -5.05
CA ASN A 223 3.80 -0.39 -4.40
C ASN A 223 4.90 -1.19 -3.68
N HIS A 224 5.22 -2.36 -4.22
CA HIS A 224 6.32 -3.17 -3.72
C HIS A 224 7.67 -2.55 -4.12
N ALA A 225 8.69 -2.63 -3.26
CA ALA A 225 10.02 -2.05 -3.56
C ALA A 225 10.71 -2.71 -4.76
N ASP A 226 10.51 -4.03 -4.93
CA ASP A 226 11.09 -4.80 -6.03
C ASP A 226 10.39 -4.55 -7.39
N PRO A 227 11.10 -4.05 -8.42
CA PRO A 227 10.53 -3.80 -9.76
C PRO A 227 10.02 -5.05 -10.47
N TYR A 228 10.66 -6.20 -10.28
CA TYR A 228 10.22 -7.46 -10.88
C TYR A 228 8.86 -7.87 -10.32
N VAL A 229 8.68 -7.78 -8.99
CA VAL A 229 7.40 -8.10 -8.34
C VAL A 229 6.29 -7.19 -8.86
N ARG A 230 6.53 -5.88 -8.93
CA ARG A 230 5.55 -4.92 -9.48
C ARG A 230 5.13 -5.31 -10.90
N LYS A 231 6.12 -5.54 -11.77
CA LYS A 231 5.88 -5.91 -13.17
C LYS A 231 5.06 -7.20 -13.30
N LYS A 232 5.38 -8.24 -12.52
CA LYS A 232 4.67 -9.53 -12.59
C LYS A 232 3.25 -9.46 -12.05
N VAL A 233 3.05 -8.71 -10.97
CA VAL A 233 1.72 -8.43 -10.42
C VAL A 233 0.89 -7.63 -11.42
N GLU A 234 1.48 -6.63 -12.08
CA GLU A 234 0.85 -5.84 -13.13
C GLU A 234 0.43 -6.71 -14.33
N GLU A 235 1.34 -7.52 -14.88
CA GLU A 235 1.06 -8.47 -15.97
C GLU A 235 -0.11 -9.42 -15.62
N LEU A 236 -0.12 -9.93 -14.39
CA LEU A 236 -1.20 -10.79 -13.90
C LEU A 236 -2.53 -10.03 -13.76
N LEU A 237 -2.52 -8.81 -13.23
CA LEU A 237 -3.72 -7.96 -13.11
C LEU A 237 -4.30 -7.59 -14.48
N VAL A 238 -3.44 -7.31 -15.47
CA VAL A 238 -3.87 -7.10 -16.87
C VAL A 238 -4.51 -8.37 -17.41
N LYS A 239 -3.89 -9.54 -17.22
CA LYS A 239 -4.46 -10.84 -17.62
C LYS A 239 -5.84 -11.07 -16.99
N ILE A 240 -5.98 -10.80 -15.69
CA ILE A 240 -7.27 -10.86 -14.98
C ILE A 240 -8.27 -9.86 -15.57
N GLY A 241 -7.85 -8.62 -15.82
CA GLY A 241 -8.71 -7.57 -16.36
C GLY A 241 -9.20 -7.83 -17.78
N LEU A 242 -8.45 -8.58 -18.59
CA LEU A 242 -8.86 -8.96 -19.95
C LEU A 242 -10.01 -9.98 -19.97
N GLU A 243 -10.12 -10.82 -18.93
CA GLU A 243 -11.21 -11.80 -18.77
C GLU A 243 -12.33 -11.29 -17.85
N ALA A 244 -11.99 -10.58 -16.78
CA ALA A 244 -12.89 -10.10 -15.74
C ALA A 244 -12.65 -8.60 -15.45
N PRO A 245 -12.98 -7.70 -16.40
CA PRO A 245 -12.70 -6.26 -16.29
C PRO A 245 -13.35 -5.61 -15.05
N HIS A 246 -14.54 -6.05 -14.67
CA HIS A 246 -15.29 -5.54 -13.52
C HIS A 246 -14.53 -5.58 -12.18
N LEU A 247 -13.54 -6.47 -12.04
CA LEU A 247 -12.72 -6.58 -10.82
C LEU A 247 -11.58 -5.56 -10.78
N ILE A 248 -11.16 -5.06 -11.94
CA ILE A 248 -9.95 -4.25 -12.10
C ILE A 248 -10.30 -2.79 -12.38
N LEU A 249 -11.33 -2.52 -13.19
CA LEU A 249 -11.64 -1.17 -13.68
C LEU A 249 -11.87 -0.16 -12.54
N PHE A 250 -12.70 -0.49 -11.55
CA PHE A 250 -12.97 0.42 -10.43
C PHE A 250 -11.73 0.68 -9.57
N PRO A 251 -11.02 -0.34 -9.04
CA PRO A 251 -9.80 -0.09 -8.28
C PRO A 251 -8.72 0.63 -9.08
N ALA A 252 -8.57 0.31 -10.36
CA ALA A 252 -7.55 0.93 -11.20
C ALA A 252 -7.86 2.39 -11.50
N VAL A 253 -9.11 2.74 -11.80
CA VAL A 253 -9.52 4.14 -11.98
C VAL A 253 -9.34 4.93 -10.69
N VAL A 254 -9.77 4.39 -9.55
CA VAL A 254 -9.59 5.05 -8.24
C VAL A 254 -8.11 5.20 -7.88
N GLY A 255 -7.29 4.17 -8.14
CA GLY A 255 -5.86 4.18 -7.88
C GLY A 255 -5.05 5.09 -8.82
N SER A 256 -5.52 5.30 -10.05
CA SER A 256 -4.93 6.24 -11.01
C SER A 256 -5.31 7.71 -10.76
N GLY A 257 -6.36 7.97 -9.98
CA GLY A 257 -6.88 9.31 -9.72
C GLY A 257 -6.81 9.64 -8.24
N ALA A 258 -5.63 10.00 -7.73
CA ALA A 258 -5.50 10.55 -6.39
C ALA A 258 -6.06 11.97 -6.35
N MET A 259 -7.19 12.17 -5.67
CA MET A 259 -7.76 13.50 -5.47
C MET A 259 -6.80 14.42 -4.68
N PRO A 260 -6.77 15.74 -4.97
CA PRO A 260 -6.07 16.71 -4.13
C PRO A 260 -6.52 16.66 -2.66
N THR A 261 -7.81 16.38 -2.41
CA THR A 261 -8.39 16.27 -1.06
C THR A 261 -7.79 15.13 -0.24
N THR A 262 -7.39 14.02 -0.87
CA THR A 262 -6.75 12.90 -0.18
C THR A 262 -5.32 13.23 0.25
N LYS A 263 -4.64 14.14 -0.45
CA LYS A 263 -3.31 14.65 -0.08
C LYS A 263 -3.37 15.69 1.05
N LEU A 264 -4.51 16.36 1.22
CA LEU A 264 -4.70 17.40 2.24
C LEU A 264 -4.80 16.86 3.68
N PHE A 265 -5.57 15.80 3.91
CA PHE A 265 -5.77 15.27 5.26
C PHE A 265 -4.52 14.66 5.93
N PRO A 266 -3.63 13.93 5.21
CA PRO A 266 -2.36 13.45 5.76
C PRO A 266 -1.38 14.59 6.06
N MET A 267 -1.27 15.56 5.17
CA MET A 267 -0.38 16.73 5.33
C MET A 267 -0.82 17.66 6.46
N MET A 268 -2.09 17.56 6.91
CA MET A 268 -2.63 18.28 8.05
C MET A 268 -2.24 17.67 9.40
N LYS A 269 -2.18 16.33 9.51
CA LYS A 269 -1.80 15.62 10.75
C LYS A 269 -0.35 15.90 11.18
N THR A 270 0.54 16.12 10.21
CA THR A 270 1.95 16.46 10.46
C THR A 270 2.15 17.84 11.09
N TYR A 271 1.19 18.77 10.95
CA TYR A 271 1.28 20.06 11.65
C TYR A 271 0.81 19.98 13.11
N GLU A 272 -0.10 19.05 13.44
CA GLU A 272 -0.54 18.79 14.82
C GLU A 272 0.55 18.09 15.64
N ASN A 273 1.25 17.10 15.05
CA ASN A 273 2.33 16.38 15.73
C ASN A 273 3.60 17.22 16.00
N LYS A 274 3.71 18.44 15.44
CA LYS A 274 4.90 19.29 15.62
C LYS A 274 4.96 20.07 16.94
N LYS A 275 3.94 20.03 17.81
CA LYS A 275 4.03 20.60 19.18
C LYS A 275 3.02 19.98 20.15
N ASP A 276 3.41 18.91 20.84
CA ASP A 276 2.89 18.60 22.17
C ASP A 276 4.04 18.24 23.13
N GLY A 277 4.89 19.25 23.38
CA GLY A 277 5.55 19.37 24.68
C GLY A 277 4.56 19.97 25.66
N GLN A 278 3.82 19.12 26.37
CA GLN A 278 2.98 19.53 27.49
C GLN A 278 3.91 19.89 28.67
N PRO A 279 3.83 21.08 29.27
CA PRO A 279 4.51 21.32 30.53
C PRO A 279 3.70 20.63 31.62
N ASN A 280 4.18 19.47 32.08
CA ASN A 280 3.77 18.96 33.37
C ASN A 280 4.45 19.82 34.44
N GLU A 281 3.65 20.60 35.16
CA GLU A 281 4.03 21.11 36.47
C GLU A 281 4.20 19.90 37.41
N ASP A 282 5.45 19.53 37.68
CA ASP A 282 5.98 19.18 39.02
C ASP A 282 7.27 18.34 38.89
N GLY A 283 8.37 18.86 39.45
CA GLY A 283 9.56 18.07 39.84
C GLY A 283 10.82 18.34 39.02
N ASP A 284 11.83 18.91 39.68
CA ASP A 284 13.22 19.05 39.23
C ASP A 284 13.78 17.76 38.61
N GLU A 285 14.50 17.87 37.49
CA GLU A 285 15.80 17.21 37.23
C GLU A 285 16.32 17.60 35.82
N ASP A 286 17.47 18.30 35.84
CA ASP A 286 18.54 18.41 34.84
C ASP A 286 18.21 18.31 33.33
N ILE A 287 18.28 19.47 32.65
CA ILE A 287 18.35 19.55 31.19
C ILE A 287 19.80 19.28 30.76
N ASP A 288 20.07 18.06 30.34
CA ASP A 288 21.12 17.80 29.36
C ASP A 288 20.54 18.11 27.97
N ASP A 289 21.18 19.06 27.28
CA ASP A 289 20.93 19.37 25.87
C ASP A 289 21.35 18.16 25.01
N GLU A 290 20.40 17.37 24.53
CA GLU A 290 20.61 16.49 23.37
C GLU A 290 19.86 17.09 22.17
N ASP A 291 20.67 17.62 21.23
CA ASP A 291 20.26 17.99 19.88
C ASP A 291 19.61 16.78 19.18
N GLU A 292 18.27 16.71 19.13
CA GLU A 292 17.58 15.74 18.27
C GLU A 292 17.59 16.23 16.81
N ASP A 293 18.17 15.38 15.94
CA ASP A 293 18.41 15.58 14.53
C ASP A 293 17.15 15.90 13.69
N ASP A 294 17.03 17.16 13.26
CA ASP A 294 16.02 17.70 12.32
C ASP A 294 16.16 17.19 10.85
N ARG A 295 16.86 16.07 10.60
CA ARG A 295 17.24 15.65 9.23
C ARG A 295 16.51 14.43 8.65
N ASP A 296 15.84 13.60 9.46
CA ASP A 296 15.28 12.33 8.98
C ASP A 296 13.83 12.42 8.43
N ASP A 297 13.03 13.41 8.85
CA ASP A 297 11.59 13.49 8.50
C ASP A 297 11.34 13.86 7.02
N ASP A 298 12.20 14.70 6.42
CA ASP A 298 12.03 15.17 5.03
C ASP A 298 12.33 14.06 4.00
N ASP A 299 13.22 13.13 4.32
CA ASP A 299 13.58 12.01 3.45
C ASP A 299 12.53 10.89 3.50
N GLU A 300 11.88 10.66 4.64
CA GLU A 300 10.76 9.72 4.76
C GLU A 300 9.52 10.19 3.97
N LEU A 301 9.21 11.48 4.01
CA LEU A 301 8.12 12.09 3.23
C LEU A 301 8.36 12.00 1.71
N ARG A 302 9.60 12.21 1.25
CA ARG A 302 9.96 12.03 -0.16
C ARG A 302 9.78 10.59 -0.60
N SER A 303 10.28 9.64 0.19
CA SER A 303 10.17 8.20 -0.09
C SER A 303 8.71 7.73 -0.17
N THR A 304 7.84 8.21 0.72
CA THR A 304 6.41 7.85 0.70
C THR A 304 5.68 8.44 -0.51
N ASN A 305 5.98 9.68 -0.91
CA ASN A 305 5.38 10.29 -2.09
C ASN A 305 5.85 9.61 -3.39
N GLU A 306 7.14 9.29 -3.52
CA GLU A 306 7.67 8.53 -4.66
C GLU A 306 6.99 7.16 -4.81
N ARG A 307 6.81 6.45 -3.69
CA ARG A 307 6.10 5.17 -3.65
C ARG A 307 4.63 5.28 -4.06
N ALA A 308 3.95 6.36 -3.69
CA ALA A 308 2.59 6.63 -4.12
C ALA A 308 2.51 6.90 -5.64
N GLU A 309 3.43 7.71 -6.17
CA GLU A 309 3.54 7.98 -7.61
C GLU A 309 3.82 6.69 -8.41
N MET A 310 4.69 5.81 -7.90
CA MET A 310 4.96 4.50 -8.51
C MET A 310 3.70 3.62 -8.59
N MET A 311 2.87 3.64 -7.54
CA MET A 311 1.59 2.93 -7.53
C MET A 311 0.63 3.52 -8.57
N GLU A 312 0.52 4.85 -8.63
CA GLU A 312 -0.32 5.57 -9.59
C GLU A 312 0.08 5.27 -11.04
N ASN A 313 1.39 5.24 -11.33
CA ASN A 313 1.92 4.87 -12.65
C ASN A 313 1.58 3.42 -13.02
N SER A 314 1.62 2.50 -12.06
CA SER A 314 1.24 1.11 -12.28
C SER A 314 -0.25 0.98 -12.66
N PHE A 315 -1.12 1.75 -12.00
CA PHE A 315 -2.55 1.79 -12.35
C PHE A 315 -2.81 2.39 -13.72
N HIS A 316 -2.10 3.45 -14.11
CA HIS A 316 -2.17 4.00 -15.46
C HIS A 316 -1.76 2.96 -16.51
N SER A 317 -0.65 2.26 -16.30
CA SER A 317 -0.17 1.21 -17.22
C SER A 317 -1.18 0.06 -17.38
N ILE A 318 -1.85 -0.35 -16.29
CA ILE A 318 -2.93 -1.35 -16.34
C ILE A 318 -4.12 -0.82 -17.15
N LEU A 319 -4.55 0.42 -16.93
CA LEU A 319 -5.67 1.01 -17.68
C LEU A 319 -5.34 1.16 -19.16
N ASP A 320 -4.11 1.57 -19.50
CA ASP A 320 -3.66 1.71 -20.88
C ASP A 320 -3.63 0.35 -21.58
N SER A 321 -3.17 -0.70 -20.90
CA SER A 321 -3.19 -2.08 -21.41
C SER A 321 -4.61 -2.61 -21.63
N LEU A 322 -5.56 -2.25 -20.75
CA LEU A 322 -6.98 -2.65 -20.89
C LEU A 322 -7.74 -1.79 -21.90
N SER A 323 -7.23 -0.60 -22.25
CA SER A 323 -7.90 0.34 -23.16
C SER A 323 -8.11 -0.22 -24.56
N GLU A 324 -7.25 -1.12 -25.03
CA GLU A 324 -7.39 -1.76 -26.35
C GLU A 324 -8.74 -2.48 -26.51
N LYS A 325 -9.27 -3.06 -25.42
CA LYS A 325 -10.51 -3.84 -25.43
C LYS A 325 -11.67 -3.15 -24.70
N TYR A 326 -11.39 -2.32 -23.69
CA TYR A 326 -12.39 -1.76 -22.78
C TYR A 326 -12.35 -0.22 -22.68
N ALA A 327 -11.91 0.48 -23.74
CA ALA A 327 -11.80 1.95 -23.74
C ALA A 327 -13.10 2.68 -23.34
N GLU A 328 -14.25 2.21 -23.83
CA GLU A 328 -15.54 2.84 -23.54
C GLU A 328 -15.95 2.63 -22.08
N GLU A 329 -15.77 1.41 -21.56
CA GLU A 329 -16.02 1.06 -20.17
C GLU A 329 -15.12 1.86 -19.23
N ILE A 330 -13.83 2.00 -19.55
CA ILE A 330 -12.88 2.81 -18.78
C ILE A 330 -13.34 4.27 -18.76
N ALA A 331 -13.72 4.85 -19.89
CA ALA A 331 -14.19 6.23 -19.94
C ALA A 331 -15.46 6.45 -19.10
N GLN A 332 -16.42 5.53 -19.19
CA GLN A 332 -17.64 5.59 -18.39
C GLN A 332 -17.36 5.43 -16.89
N VAL A 333 -16.48 4.50 -16.49
CA VAL A 333 -16.08 4.33 -15.08
C VAL A 333 -15.32 5.56 -14.57
N LYS A 334 -14.40 6.15 -15.35
CA LYS A 334 -13.69 7.39 -14.99
C LYS A 334 -14.65 8.55 -14.71
N MET A 335 -15.59 8.79 -15.62
CA MET A 335 -16.62 9.81 -15.42
C MET A 335 -17.50 9.49 -14.20
N PHE A 336 -17.95 8.24 -14.06
CA PHE A 336 -18.81 7.83 -12.95
C PHE A 336 -18.13 7.98 -11.59
N VAL A 337 -16.86 7.57 -11.47
CA VAL A 337 -16.06 7.71 -10.24
C VAL A 337 -15.83 9.19 -9.93
N SER A 338 -15.48 10.01 -10.92
CA SER A 338 -15.29 11.46 -10.74
C SER A 338 -16.55 12.14 -10.22
N GLU A 339 -17.70 11.84 -10.80
CA GLU A 339 -18.99 12.39 -10.37
C GLU A 339 -19.41 11.86 -8.99
N LEU A 340 -19.21 10.56 -8.70
CA LEU A 340 -19.48 10.00 -7.37
C LEU A 340 -18.61 10.66 -6.30
N GLN A 341 -17.32 10.86 -6.56
CA GLN A 341 -16.41 11.55 -5.65
C GLN A 341 -16.87 12.98 -5.38
N ARG A 342 -17.31 13.72 -6.42
CA ARG A 342 -17.84 15.08 -6.28
C ARG A 342 -19.10 15.15 -5.41
N ILE A 343 -20.05 14.21 -5.58
CA ILE A 343 -21.29 14.21 -4.77
C ILE A 343 -21.10 13.67 -3.34
N THR A 344 -19.99 12.99 -3.06
CA THR A 344 -19.70 12.40 -1.74
C THR A 344 -19.33 13.46 -0.70
N LEU A 345 -18.64 14.53 -1.13
CA LEU A 345 -18.26 15.64 -0.26
C LEU A 345 -18.51 16.95 -0.99
N LEU A 346 -19.61 17.62 -0.64
CA LEU A 346 -19.97 18.89 -1.24
C LEU A 346 -19.04 20.01 -0.73
N TRP A 347 -18.86 21.09 -1.50
CA TRP A 347 -17.98 22.19 -1.10
C TRP A 347 -18.40 22.84 0.22
N ASP A 348 -19.70 22.97 0.51
CA ASP A 348 -20.17 23.49 1.79
C ASP A 348 -19.89 22.54 2.97
N GLU A 349 -19.93 21.23 2.74
CA GLU A 349 -19.57 20.21 3.73
C GLU A 349 -18.06 20.14 3.97
N LEU A 350 -17.26 20.28 2.91
CA LEU A 350 -15.80 20.36 2.97
C LEU A 350 -15.37 21.55 3.83
N TRP A 351 -15.87 22.75 3.53
CA TRP A 351 -15.55 23.96 4.28
C TRP A 351 -16.03 23.88 5.73
N LEU A 352 -17.27 23.46 5.97
CA LEU A 352 -17.80 23.33 7.34
C LEU A 352 -17.02 22.29 8.14
N GLY A 353 -16.71 21.13 7.53
CA GLY A 353 -15.93 20.06 8.17
C GLY A 353 -14.53 20.52 8.55
N ALA A 354 -13.82 21.20 7.64
CA ALA A 354 -12.49 21.74 7.91
C ALA A 354 -12.52 22.82 9.01
N LEU A 355 -13.49 23.75 8.97
CA LEU A 355 -13.63 24.78 9.99
C LEU A 355 -13.93 24.20 11.38
N LEU A 356 -14.77 23.17 11.46
CA LEU A 356 -15.08 22.49 12.72
C LEU A 356 -13.88 21.68 13.24
N GLN A 357 -13.18 20.98 12.36
CA GLN A 357 -11.98 20.21 12.72
C GLN A 357 -10.90 21.11 13.35
N HIS A 358 -10.67 22.30 12.77
CA HIS A 358 -9.63 23.22 13.24
C HIS A 358 -10.13 24.29 14.20
N GLN A 359 -11.39 24.25 14.63
CA GLN A 359 -11.97 25.29 15.48
C GLN A 359 -11.17 25.51 16.78
N GLY A 360 -10.67 24.43 17.39
CA GLY A 360 -9.83 24.50 18.60
C GLY A 360 -8.50 25.23 18.36
N ASP A 361 -7.78 24.85 17.30
CA ASP A 361 -6.50 25.47 16.94
C ASP A 361 -6.66 26.93 16.52
N ILE A 362 -7.69 27.22 15.71
CA ILE A 362 -8.02 28.58 15.30
C ILE A 362 -8.26 29.46 16.53
N ASN A 363 -9.12 29.03 17.47
CA ASN A 363 -9.38 29.75 18.71
C ASN A 363 -8.11 29.98 19.55
N ARG A 364 -7.27 28.95 19.69
CA ARG A 364 -6.01 29.02 20.45
C ARG A 364 -5.06 30.04 19.84
N ARG A 365 -4.89 30.03 18.50
CA ARG A 365 -4.01 30.95 17.77
C ARG A 365 -4.49 32.40 17.87
N PHE A 366 -5.80 32.65 17.70
CA PHE A 366 -6.35 34.00 17.88
C PHE A 366 -6.19 34.50 19.32
N SER A 367 -6.40 33.64 20.32
CA SER A 367 -6.17 34.00 21.74
C SER A 367 -4.70 34.30 22.04
N SER A 368 -3.78 33.49 21.52
CA SER A 368 -2.33 33.69 21.65
C SER A 368 -1.87 34.98 20.97
N LEU A 369 -2.41 35.28 19.78
CA LEU A 369 -2.11 36.50 19.06
C LEU A 369 -2.58 37.73 19.85
N GLN A 370 -3.78 37.69 20.45
CA GLN A 370 -4.27 38.78 21.30
C GLN A 370 -3.37 39.02 22.53
N SER A 371 -2.88 37.97 23.20
CA SER A 371 -1.95 38.15 24.32
C SER A 371 -0.63 38.74 23.87
N GLU A 372 -0.09 38.29 22.72
CA GLU A 372 1.16 38.79 22.16
C GLU A 372 1.07 40.26 21.72
N ILE A 373 -0.07 40.68 21.17
CA ILE A 373 -0.35 42.08 20.83
C ILE A 373 -0.33 42.93 22.09
N LYS A 374 -1.08 42.55 23.15
CA LYS A 374 -1.12 43.29 24.42
C LYS A 374 0.26 43.42 25.06
N THR A 375 1.05 42.35 25.06
CA THR A 375 2.43 42.37 25.56
C THR A 375 3.29 43.33 24.75
N THR A 376 3.19 43.29 23.41
CA THR A 376 3.99 44.14 22.52
C THR A 376 3.62 45.62 22.64
N GLU A 377 2.33 45.95 22.82
CA GLU A 377 1.85 47.31 23.06
C GLU A 377 2.31 47.87 24.41
N SER A 378 2.29 47.05 25.47
CA SER A 378 2.68 47.44 26.82
C SER A 378 4.17 47.79 27.00
N ASN A 379 5.02 47.41 26.03
CA ASN A 379 6.45 47.71 26.07
C ASN A 379 6.71 49.20 25.88
N THR A 380 7.27 49.87 26.90
CA THR A 380 7.58 51.31 26.84
C THR A 380 8.87 51.65 26.10
N HIS A 381 9.70 50.65 25.78
CA HIS A 381 11.04 50.82 25.21
C HIS A 381 11.10 50.84 23.68
N LEU A 382 9.97 50.58 22.99
CA LEU A 382 9.91 50.51 21.53
C LEU A 382 9.09 51.68 20.97
N ASP A 383 9.53 52.21 19.82
CA ASP A 383 8.76 53.18 19.06
C ASP A 383 7.52 52.52 18.41
N GLN A 384 6.47 53.30 18.16
CA GLN A 384 5.19 52.78 17.66
C GLN A 384 5.35 52.09 16.29
N ALA A 385 6.16 52.65 15.40
CA ALA A 385 6.42 52.06 14.08
C ALA A 385 7.10 50.68 14.18
N THR A 386 8.01 50.49 15.15
CA THR A 386 8.68 49.21 15.40
C THR A 386 7.73 48.20 16.03
N LYS A 387 6.86 48.64 16.95
CA LYS A 387 5.81 47.79 17.53
C LYS A 387 4.86 47.27 16.47
N ASP A 388 4.39 48.13 15.56
CA ASP A 388 3.48 47.75 14.48
C ASP A 388 4.13 46.72 13.54
N SER A 389 5.43 46.86 13.26
CA SER A 389 6.19 45.88 12.47
C SER A 389 6.31 44.52 13.18
N ILE A 390 6.58 44.50 14.49
CA ILE A 390 6.68 43.27 15.27
C ILE A 390 5.31 42.58 15.34
N ILE A 391 4.24 43.34 15.59
CA ILE A 391 2.87 42.81 15.64
C ILE A 391 2.49 42.19 14.29
N ARG A 392 2.82 42.85 13.18
CA ARG A 392 2.57 42.31 11.83
C ARG A 392 3.30 40.99 11.58
N GLU A 393 4.56 40.89 12.00
CA GLU A 393 5.33 39.66 11.81
C GLU A 393 4.81 38.53 12.71
N LYS A 394 4.47 38.83 13.97
CA LYS A 394 3.82 37.86 14.87
C LYS A 394 2.46 37.39 14.34
N TYR A 395 1.65 38.30 13.80
CA TYR A 395 0.39 37.98 13.14
C TYR A 395 0.62 36.97 12.01
N ARG A 396 1.56 37.29 11.11
CA ARG A 396 1.90 36.43 9.97
C ARG A 396 2.39 35.06 10.42
N LEU A 397 3.27 34.99 11.41
CA LEU A 397 3.84 33.72 11.88
C LEU A 397 2.81 32.83 12.60
N ILE A 398 1.99 33.40 13.49
CA ILE A 398 1.01 32.65 14.28
C ILE A 398 -0.13 32.12 13.41
N LEU A 399 -0.61 32.91 12.44
CA LEU A 399 -1.76 32.56 11.59
C LEU A 399 -1.37 31.89 10.27
N LYS A 400 -0.07 31.77 9.94
CA LYS A 400 0.40 31.08 8.72
C LYS A 400 -0.23 29.69 8.51
N PRO A 401 -0.39 28.83 9.54
CA PRO A 401 -1.04 27.54 9.35
C PRO A 401 -2.52 27.67 8.97
N ILE A 402 -3.24 28.63 9.55
CA ILE A 402 -4.66 28.88 9.18
C ILE A 402 -4.75 29.40 7.75
N LEU A 403 -3.86 30.32 7.37
CA LEU A 403 -3.79 30.82 5.99
C LEU A 403 -3.58 29.67 5.01
N PHE A 404 -2.64 28.76 5.30
CA PHE A 404 -2.39 27.59 4.47
C PHE A 404 -3.67 26.74 4.30
N ILE A 405 -4.40 26.45 5.37
CA ILE A 405 -5.64 25.67 5.31
C ILE A 405 -6.67 26.34 4.37
N PHE A 406 -6.88 27.65 4.54
CA PHE A 406 -7.84 28.39 3.71
C PHE A 406 -7.38 28.49 2.25
N GLU A 407 -6.08 28.64 2.00
CA GLU A 407 -5.52 28.67 0.64
C GLU A 407 -5.76 27.34 -0.08
N GLN A 408 -5.51 26.22 0.60
CA GLN A 408 -5.75 24.88 0.05
C GLN A 408 -7.24 24.60 -0.20
N LEU A 409 -8.12 25.00 0.72
CA LEU A 409 -9.57 24.86 0.51
C LEU A 409 -10.05 25.72 -0.66
N ASN A 410 -9.55 26.95 -0.77
CA ASN A 410 -9.88 27.84 -1.86
C ASN A 410 -9.36 27.33 -3.21
N GLU A 411 -8.17 26.72 -3.24
CA GLU A 411 -7.63 26.06 -4.45
C GLU A 411 -8.61 25.00 -4.98
N ILE A 412 -9.23 24.21 -4.10
CA ILE A 412 -10.23 23.20 -4.48
C ILE A 412 -11.55 23.85 -4.95
N THR A 413 -12.04 24.87 -4.25
CA THR A 413 -13.39 25.41 -4.49
C THR A 413 -13.46 26.57 -5.47
N SER A 414 -12.32 27.05 -5.96
CA SER A 414 -12.22 28.13 -6.96
C SER A 414 -12.17 27.63 -8.41
N VAL A 415 -12.16 26.32 -8.62
CA VAL A 415 -12.23 25.66 -9.94
C VAL A 415 -13.55 26.00 -10.64
N GLU A 416 -13.59 25.94 -11.98
CA GLU A 416 -14.80 26.19 -12.76
C GLU A 416 -15.97 25.32 -12.25
N PRO A 417 -17.14 25.92 -11.92
CA PRO A 417 -18.26 25.20 -11.36
C PRO A 417 -18.97 24.39 -12.44
N GLU A 418 -19.15 23.09 -12.24
CA GLU A 418 -19.83 22.22 -13.21
C GLU A 418 -21.26 21.89 -12.78
N THR A 419 -21.53 21.98 -11.48
CA THR A 419 -22.88 21.77 -10.92
C THR A 419 -23.53 23.10 -10.55
N ALA A 420 -24.88 23.13 -10.57
CA ALA A 420 -25.63 24.31 -10.14
C ALA A 420 -25.31 24.71 -8.70
N ARG A 421 -24.97 23.73 -7.85
CA ARG A 421 -24.62 23.94 -6.44
C ARG A 421 -23.24 24.56 -6.26
N GLU A 422 -22.26 24.12 -7.02
CA GLU A 422 -20.92 24.74 -7.04
C GLU A 422 -21.00 26.19 -7.45
N LYS A 423 -21.78 26.48 -8.49
CA LYS A 423 -22.04 27.85 -8.92
C LYS A 423 -22.68 28.67 -7.82
N GLN A 424 -23.73 28.16 -7.16
CA GLN A 424 -24.36 28.83 -6.02
C GLN A 424 -23.42 29.02 -4.83
N PHE A 425 -22.52 28.06 -4.57
CA PHE A 425 -21.52 28.19 -3.52
C PHE A 425 -20.56 29.35 -3.83
N GLN A 426 -20.06 29.42 -5.05
CA GLN A 426 -19.15 30.49 -5.46
C GLN A 426 -19.84 31.85 -5.42
N GLU A 427 -21.06 31.95 -5.94
CA GLU A 427 -21.86 33.18 -5.90
C GLU A 427 -22.09 33.72 -4.48
N LEU A 428 -22.17 32.84 -3.47
CA LEU A 428 -22.49 33.22 -2.09
C LEU A 428 -21.25 33.45 -1.22
N TYR A 429 -20.20 32.64 -1.39
CA TYR A 429 -19.10 32.56 -0.42
C TYR A 429 -17.74 32.97 -0.97
N THR A 430 -17.53 33.04 -2.30
CA THR A 430 -16.21 33.35 -2.88
C THR A 430 -15.70 34.72 -2.46
N GLU A 431 -16.55 35.76 -2.47
CA GLU A 431 -16.14 37.10 -2.04
C GLU A 431 -15.71 37.11 -0.56
N THR A 432 -16.48 36.44 0.30
CA THR A 432 -16.17 36.31 1.73
C THR A 432 -14.87 35.54 1.96
N ILE A 433 -14.64 34.44 1.22
CA ILE A 433 -13.41 33.64 1.32
C ILE A 433 -12.19 34.45 0.87
N GLN A 434 -12.31 35.20 -0.23
CA GLN A 434 -11.23 36.06 -0.72
C GLN A 434 -10.92 37.21 0.25
N ASP A 435 -11.94 37.79 0.88
CA ASP A 435 -11.76 38.80 1.93
C ASP A 435 -11.01 38.22 3.15
N ILE A 436 -11.36 37.00 3.60
CA ILE A 436 -10.65 36.30 4.69
C ILE A 436 -9.19 36.04 4.29
N LEU A 437 -8.93 35.49 3.10
CA LEU A 437 -7.57 35.20 2.62
C LEU A 437 -6.72 36.46 2.54
N THR A 438 -7.28 37.55 2.03
CA THR A 438 -6.58 38.84 1.94
C THR A 438 -6.24 39.35 3.34
N LYS A 439 -7.19 39.30 4.28
CA LYS A 439 -6.98 39.72 5.68
C LYS A 439 -5.97 38.84 6.44
N LEU A 440 -5.95 37.53 6.19
CA LEU A 440 -4.99 36.59 6.79
C LEU A 440 -3.58 36.77 6.21
N ARG A 441 -3.47 37.10 4.92
CA ARG A 441 -2.19 37.29 4.22
C ARG A 441 -1.57 38.65 4.56
N GLU A 442 -2.36 39.71 4.53
CA GLU A 442 -1.89 41.07 4.79
C GLU A 442 -2.92 41.84 5.63
N PRO A 443 -2.74 41.90 6.96
CA PRO A 443 -3.69 42.57 7.84
C PRO A 443 -3.62 44.09 7.64
N ALA A 444 -4.74 44.69 7.22
CA ALA A 444 -4.90 46.14 7.14
C ALA A 444 -4.80 46.81 8.53
N GLU A 445 -5.27 46.12 9.58
CA GLU A 445 -5.15 46.53 10.98
C GLU A 445 -4.63 45.37 11.85
N PRO A 446 -3.28 45.21 11.99
CA PRO A 446 -2.68 44.12 12.76
C PRO A 446 -3.05 44.12 14.25
N ILE A 447 -3.53 45.27 14.75
CA ILE A 447 -3.88 45.52 16.15
C ILE A 447 -5.23 44.89 16.51
N ASN A 448 -6.14 44.70 15.53
CA ASN A 448 -7.49 44.18 15.74
C ASN A 448 -7.69 42.82 15.04
N PRO A 449 -7.14 41.72 15.58
CA PRO A 449 -7.29 40.40 14.98
C PRO A 449 -8.74 39.88 15.02
N ASN A 450 -9.59 40.47 15.87
CA ASN A 450 -11.00 40.08 16.04
C ASN A 450 -11.83 40.28 14.77
N ASN A 451 -11.50 41.28 13.95
CA ASN A 451 -12.24 41.54 12.72
C ASN A 451 -12.15 40.35 11.75
N VAL A 452 -11.00 39.68 11.68
CA VAL A 452 -10.80 38.50 10.83
C VAL A 452 -11.50 37.28 11.44
N TRP A 453 -11.39 37.15 12.76
CA TRP A 453 -12.05 36.08 13.51
C TRP A 453 -13.58 36.11 13.36
N GLU A 454 -14.21 37.28 13.49
CA GLU A 454 -15.64 37.46 13.32
C GLU A 454 -16.12 37.09 11.91
N VAL A 455 -15.33 37.42 10.87
CA VAL A 455 -15.66 37.04 9.49
C VAL A 455 -15.56 35.53 9.29
N ILE A 456 -14.56 34.87 9.89
CA ILE A 456 -14.45 33.40 9.89
C ILE A 456 -15.64 32.76 10.60
N GLN A 457 -16.03 33.27 11.77
CA GLN A 457 -17.21 32.79 12.50
C GLN A 457 -18.50 33.02 11.69
N GLY A 458 -18.63 34.17 11.03
CA GLY A 458 -19.75 34.48 10.15
C GLY A 458 -19.87 33.48 9.00
N LEU A 459 -18.76 33.15 8.34
CA LEU A 459 -18.73 32.11 7.30
C LEU A 459 -19.13 30.73 7.87
N GLN A 460 -18.58 30.35 9.03
CA GLN A 460 -18.90 29.09 9.70
C GLN A 460 -20.40 28.98 10.01
N HIS A 461 -21.00 30.03 10.58
CA HIS A 461 -22.43 30.08 10.88
C HIS A 461 -23.29 30.02 9.62
N ALA A 462 -22.93 30.77 8.57
CA ALA A 462 -23.66 30.75 7.30
C ALA A 462 -23.66 29.35 6.64
N LEU A 463 -22.53 28.63 6.73
CA LEU A 463 -22.43 27.24 6.26
C LEU A 463 -23.21 26.27 7.16
N GLN A 464 -23.16 26.47 8.48
CA GLN A 464 -23.87 25.64 9.45
C GLN A 464 -25.40 25.80 9.38
N ASP A 465 -25.90 27.01 9.14
CA ASP A 465 -27.33 27.24 8.96
C ASP A 465 -27.82 26.57 7.69
N LYS A 466 -27.07 26.69 6.59
CA LYS A 466 -27.39 26.03 5.32
C LYS A 466 -27.38 24.50 5.44
N SER A 467 -26.48 23.92 6.24
CA SER A 467 -26.44 22.47 6.50
C SER A 467 -27.59 22.00 7.40
N ARG A 468 -28.00 22.79 8.40
CA ARG A 468 -29.18 22.49 9.24
C ARG A 468 -30.48 22.45 8.47
N TYR A 469 -30.68 23.37 7.52
CA TYR A 469 -31.83 23.31 6.60
C TYR A 469 -31.85 22.04 5.74
N ARG A 470 -30.71 21.38 5.54
CA ARG A 470 -30.60 20.10 4.81
C ARG A 470 -30.75 18.86 5.68
N GLY A 471 -30.79 18.96 7.00
CA GLY A 471 -30.90 17.81 7.92
C GLY A 471 -32.13 16.90 7.74
N GLY A 472 -32.99 17.17 6.74
CA GLY A 472 -34.05 16.30 6.27
C GLY A 472 -34.51 16.54 4.81
N ALA A 473 -33.73 17.25 3.97
CA ALA A 473 -34.13 17.53 2.59
C ALA A 473 -33.51 16.52 1.61
N ASN A 474 -34.36 15.76 0.89
CA ASN A 474 -33.92 14.87 -0.18
C ASN A 474 -33.09 15.66 -1.21
N LEU A 475 -31.87 15.20 -1.48
CA LEU A 475 -31.02 15.80 -2.51
C LEU A 475 -31.56 15.38 -3.87
N SER A 476 -31.98 16.33 -4.71
CA SER A 476 -32.33 16.03 -6.09
C SER A 476 -31.08 15.74 -6.91
N MET A 477 -31.13 14.69 -7.72
CA MET A 477 -30.06 14.34 -8.64
C MET A 477 -29.76 15.43 -9.67
N SER A 478 -30.79 16.21 -10.05
CA SER A 478 -30.64 17.38 -10.94
C SER A 478 -29.67 18.43 -10.40
N ASP A 479 -29.61 18.57 -9.07
CA ASP A 479 -28.83 19.61 -8.41
C ASP A 479 -27.42 19.12 -8.08
N LEU A 480 -27.27 17.79 -7.96
CA LEU A 480 -26.01 17.12 -7.61
C LEU A 480 -25.16 16.82 -8.84
N SER A 481 -25.73 16.22 -9.88
CA SER A 481 -25.00 15.89 -11.10
C SER A 481 -25.96 15.67 -12.27
N THR A 482 -25.90 16.59 -13.24
CA THR A 482 -26.65 16.42 -14.49
C THR A 482 -26.07 15.32 -15.37
N THR A 483 -24.78 15.03 -15.24
CA THR A 483 -24.07 13.96 -15.95
C THR A 483 -24.62 12.61 -15.54
N LEU A 484 -24.62 12.33 -14.22
CA LEU A 484 -25.11 11.08 -13.66
C LEU A 484 -26.63 10.89 -13.88
N LEU A 485 -27.41 11.98 -13.91
CA LEU A 485 -28.85 11.92 -14.22
C LEU A 485 -29.13 11.45 -15.66
N LYS A 486 -28.26 11.83 -16.61
CA LYS A 486 -28.37 11.47 -18.03
C LYS A 486 -27.88 10.05 -18.33
N LEU A 487 -27.29 9.35 -17.35
CA LEU A 487 -26.82 7.99 -17.54
C LEU A 487 -27.98 7.03 -17.70
N GLU A 488 -28.08 6.46 -18.89
CA GLU A 488 -29.03 5.41 -19.24
C GLU A 488 -28.28 4.31 -20.00
N SER A 489 -28.56 3.05 -19.68
CA SER A 489 -27.99 1.86 -20.34
C SER A 489 -26.45 1.87 -20.41
N THR A 490 -25.78 2.05 -19.27
CA THR A 490 -24.31 2.11 -19.23
C THR A 490 -23.68 0.74 -19.38
N LYS A 491 -22.40 0.72 -19.77
CA LYS A 491 -21.52 -0.46 -19.75
C LYS A 491 -20.74 -0.58 -18.44
N ILE A 492 -21.07 0.24 -17.44
CA ILE A 492 -20.45 0.20 -16.12
C ILE A 492 -20.97 -1.03 -15.39
N PHE A 493 -20.08 -1.95 -15.04
CA PHE A 493 -20.42 -3.11 -14.23
C PHE A 493 -20.90 -2.69 -12.84
N MET A 494 -21.86 -3.42 -12.28
CA MET A 494 -22.37 -3.12 -10.95
C MET A 494 -21.28 -3.33 -9.88
N PRO A 495 -20.96 -2.30 -9.07
CA PRO A 495 -19.95 -2.41 -8.03
C PRO A 495 -20.31 -3.49 -7.00
N GLY A 496 -19.30 -4.24 -6.52
CA GLY A 496 -19.46 -5.17 -5.41
C GLY A 496 -20.08 -6.53 -5.77
N VAL A 497 -20.45 -6.79 -7.02
CA VAL A 497 -20.91 -8.11 -7.46
C VAL A 497 -19.70 -9.06 -7.58
N ARG A 498 -19.67 -10.11 -6.76
CA ARG A 498 -18.63 -11.15 -6.77
C ARG A 498 -19.19 -12.45 -7.37
N GLY A 499 -18.33 -13.23 -8.05
CA GLY A 499 -18.63 -14.60 -8.47
C GLY A 499 -19.25 -14.77 -9.87
N GLN A 500 -19.66 -13.69 -10.52
CA GLN A 500 -20.20 -13.75 -11.88
C GLN A 500 -19.14 -13.34 -12.92
N LEU A 501 -18.89 -14.21 -13.91
CA LEU A 501 -17.99 -13.91 -15.03
C LEU A 501 -18.46 -12.72 -15.88
N ALA A 502 -19.76 -12.44 -15.87
CA ALA A 502 -20.37 -11.27 -16.51
C ALA A 502 -21.40 -10.63 -15.55
N PRO A 503 -20.98 -9.67 -14.71
CA PRO A 503 -21.91 -9.00 -13.80
C PRO A 503 -22.85 -8.06 -14.57
N PRO A 504 -24.03 -7.76 -14.01
CA PRO A 504 -24.97 -6.81 -14.61
C PRO A 504 -24.35 -5.41 -14.68
N THR A 505 -24.81 -4.61 -15.65
CA THR A 505 -24.39 -3.21 -15.78
C THR A 505 -25.42 -2.25 -15.20
N ILE A 506 -24.99 -1.02 -14.89
CA ILE A 506 -25.86 0.02 -14.34
C ILE A 506 -26.79 0.53 -15.45
N GLU A 507 -28.09 0.23 -15.33
CA GLU A 507 -29.09 0.69 -16.28
C GLU A 507 -29.45 2.16 -16.07
N LYS A 508 -29.70 2.58 -14.82
CA LYS A 508 -30.06 3.96 -14.47
C LYS A 508 -29.85 4.22 -12.99
N LEU A 509 -29.41 5.42 -12.63
CA LEU A 509 -29.34 5.89 -11.25
C LEU A 509 -30.68 6.49 -10.84
N ARG A 510 -31.26 6.02 -9.73
CA ARG A 510 -32.44 6.62 -9.11
C ARG A 510 -32.06 7.12 -7.72
N ILE A 511 -32.10 8.43 -7.53
CA ILE A 511 -32.15 9.06 -6.20
C ILE A 511 -33.57 9.61 -6.05
N THR A 512 -34.32 9.08 -5.09
CA THR A 512 -35.70 9.49 -4.75
C THR A 512 -35.71 10.45 -3.57
#